data_AF-A0A1Z8LEY7-F1
#
_entry.id   AF-A0A1Z8LEY7-F1
#
_cell.length_a   1.000
_cell.length_b   1.000
_cell.length_c   1.000
_cell.angle_alpha   90.00
_cell.angle_beta   90.00
_cell.angle_gamma   90.00
#
_symmetry.space_group_name_H-M   'P 1'
#
loop_
_entity.id
_entity.type
_entity.pdbx_description
1 polymer ?
#
loop_
_entity_poly.entity_id
_entity_poly.type
_entity_poly.pdbx_seq_one_letter_code
_entity_poly.pdbx_strand_id
1 'polypeptide(L)'
;MKIKYFLLCFWITTIIQSPELFGSSFTKKNIPKALGLQDSIIVISGSLVESAWKSHLQKIRQKENFNTSGNIERYTIQVFGGNRKEAMRIYNELKSFEDITLHFDEPNFKVSVGIFSIKLSAEYALREWRKKYPESFVVKSPF
;
A
#
# COMPACT_ATOMS: atom_id res chain seq x y z
N MET A 1 -59.84 1.78 -5.52
CA MET A 1 -60.56 1.29 -6.72
C MET A 1 -59.99 1.96 -7.96
N LYS A 2 -59.61 1.14 -8.95
CA LYS A 2 -59.40 1.43 -10.40
C LYS A 2 -58.19 2.28 -10.84
N ILE A 3 -57.17 1.53 -11.27
CA ILE A 3 -56.19 1.84 -12.32
C ILE A 3 -56.88 2.31 -13.61
N LYS A 4 -56.24 3.24 -14.34
CA LYS A 4 -56.26 3.27 -15.82
C LYS A 4 -55.03 4.03 -16.37
N TYR A 5 -54.07 3.25 -16.87
CA TYR A 5 -53.09 3.66 -17.88
C TYR A 5 -53.79 3.66 -19.24
N PHE A 6 -53.60 4.71 -20.07
CA PHE A 6 -54.00 4.67 -21.48
C PHE A 6 -53.19 5.67 -22.33
N LEU A 7 -52.28 5.12 -23.12
CA LEU A 7 -51.86 5.50 -24.49
C LEU A 7 -51.32 6.91 -24.81
N LEU A 8 -50.05 6.94 -25.22
CA LEU A 8 -49.71 7.32 -26.60
C LEU A 8 -48.39 6.64 -27.04
N CYS A 9 -48.52 5.57 -27.83
CA CYS A 9 -47.50 5.13 -28.78
C CYS A 9 -47.76 5.83 -30.14
N PHE A 10 -46.82 5.73 -31.08
CA PHE A 10 -46.74 6.34 -32.42
C PHE A 10 -45.96 7.66 -32.44
N TRP A 11 -44.69 7.62 -32.84
CA TRP A 11 -44.29 8.03 -34.19
C TRP A 11 -43.21 7.08 -34.71
N ILE A 12 -43.41 6.68 -35.96
CA ILE A 12 -42.79 5.58 -36.67
C ILE A 12 -41.69 6.16 -37.58
N THR A 13 -40.50 5.55 -37.47
CA THR A 13 -39.46 5.23 -38.46
C THR A 13 -39.26 6.04 -39.77
N THR A 14 -37.96 6.21 -40.07
CA THR A 14 -37.29 6.08 -41.39
C THR A 14 -37.17 7.30 -42.30
N ILE A 15 -35.95 7.86 -42.39
CA ILE A 15 -35.29 8.39 -43.62
C ILE A 15 -33.77 8.18 -43.39
N ILE A 16 -33.07 7.19 -43.95
CA ILE A 16 -32.63 6.93 -45.35
C ILE A 16 -31.47 7.85 -45.84
N GLN A 17 -30.37 7.17 -46.21
CA GLN A 17 -29.28 7.51 -47.15
C GLN A 17 -28.07 8.37 -46.71
N SER A 18 -26.90 7.71 -46.67
CA SER A 18 -25.54 8.25 -46.88
C SER A 18 -25.26 8.50 -48.40
N PRO A 19 -24.07 8.89 -48.92
CA PRO A 19 -22.78 9.23 -48.30
C PRO A 19 -22.01 10.43 -48.97
N GLU A 20 -20.81 10.75 -48.43
CA GLU A 20 -19.63 11.45 -49.01
C GLU A 20 -19.71 12.92 -49.46
N LEU A 21 -18.77 13.75 -48.96
CA LEU A 21 -17.89 14.71 -49.66
C LEU A 21 -17.00 15.38 -48.58
N PHE A 22 -15.75 14.97 -48.36
CA PHE A 22 -14.52 15.39 -49.06
C PHE A 22 -13.93 16.73 -48.55
N GLY A 23 -12.66 16.67 -48.10
CA GLY A 23 -11.75 17.83 -47.90
C GLY A 23 -11.27 18.04 -46.45
N SER A 24 -10.29 17.27 -45.94
CA SER A 24 -8.84 17.61 -45.88
C SER A 24 -8.52 18.81 -44.98
N SER A 25 -7.71 18.72 -43.92
CA SER A 25 -6.35 18.18 -43.90
C SER A 25 -5.88 17.82 -42.47
N PHE A 26 -5.81 16.53 -42.17
CA PHE A 26 -4.92 16.05 -41.10
C PHE A 26 -3.66 15.51 -41.79
N THR A 27 -2.56 16.21 -41.57
CA THR A 27 -1.24 15.88 -42.11
C THR A 27 -0.86 14.45 -41.72
N LYS A 28 -0.95 13.55 -42.70
CA LYS A 28 -0.52 12.17 -42.64
C LYS A 28 1.02 12.16 -42.56
N LYS A 29 1.60 12.17 -41.36
CA LYS A 29 2.99 11.73 -41.19
C LYS A 29 2.97 10.21 -41.14
N ASN A 30 3.68 9.60 -42.11
CA ASN A 30 3.76 8.17 -42.38
C ASN A 30 3.89 7.32 -41.12
N ILE A 31 2.86 6.54 -40.81
CA ILE A 31 2.94 5.39 -39.90
C ILE A 31 2.99 4.15 -40.81
N PRO A 32 4.13 3.44 -40.90
CA PRO A 32 4.15 2.19 -41.63
C PRO A 32 3.25 1.17 -40.92
N LYS A 33 2.40 0.53 -41.72
CA LYS A 33 1.51 -0.58 -41.35
C LYS A 33 2.36 -1.71 -40.74
N ALA A 34 2.17 -2.00 -39.46
CA ALA A 34 2.87 -3.09 -38.78
C ALA A 34 2.39 -4.44 -39.34
N LEU A 35 3.29 -5.13 -40.03
CA LEU A 35 3.15 -6.51 -40.47
C LEU A 35 3.42 -7.40 -39.25
N GLY A 36 2.48 -8.28 -38.92
CA GLY A 36 2.60 -9.18 -37.79
C GLY A 36 3.78 -10.13 -37.95
N LEU A 37 4.69 -10.09 -36.98
CA LEU A 37 5.61 -11.16 -36.62
C LEU A 37 5.81 -11.08 -35.10
N GLN A 38 5.65 -12.23 -34.47
CA GLN A 38 5.91 -12.41 -33.04
C GLN A 38 7.43 -12.37 -32.84
N ASP A 39 7.87 -11.73 -31.76
CA ASP A 39 9.27 -11.68 -31.28
C ASP A 39 10.26 -10.69 -31.91
N SER A 40 9.81 -9.53 -32.42
CA SER A 40 10.73 -8.39 -32.61
C SER A 40 10.59 -7.37 -31.47
N ILE A 41 11.56 -7.32 -30.57
CA ILE A 41 11.77 -6.15 -29.69
C ILE A 41 11.98 -4.94 -30.62
N ILE A 42 10.96 -4.11 -30.76
CA ILE A 42 11.10 -2.81 -31.41
C ILE A 42 11.89 -1.94 -30.44
N VAL A 43 13.20 -1.87 -30.63
CA VAL A 43 14.04 -0.87 -29.96
C VAL A 43 13.67 0.48 -30.58
N ILE A 44 12.63 1.11 -30.04
CA ILE A 44 12.32 2.50 -30.33
C ILE A 44 13.45 3.31 -29.69
N SER A 45 14.56 3.48 -30.42
CA SER A 45 15.65 4.37 -30.04
C SER A 45 15.19 5.82 -30.25
N GLY A 46 14.43 6.31 -29.26
CA GLY A 46 13.92 7.67 -29.24
C GLY A 46 14.08 8.29 -27.87
N SER A 47 14.41 9.58 -27.84
CA SER A 47 14.46 10.41 -26.63
C SER A 47 13.18 10.35 -25.78
N LEU A 48 12.04 10.00 -26.39
CA LEU A 48 10.74 9.82 -25.73
C LEU A 48 10.65 8.55 -24.87
N VAL A 49 11.27 7.44 -25.30
CA VAL A 49 11.30 6.21 -24.49
C VAL A 49 12.27 6.37 -23.33
N GLU A 50 13.42 7.00 -23.60
CA GLU A 50 14.42 7.30 -22.59
C GLU A 50 13.88 8.25 -21.50
N SER A 51 13.06 9.25 -21.87
CA SER A 51 12.43 10.15 -20.90
C SER A 51 11.36 9.46 -20.06
N ALA A 52 10.54 8.60 -20.68
CA ALA A 52 9.54 7.80 -19.98
C ALA A 52 10.20 6.82 -18.99
N TRP A 53 11.27 6.14 -19.41
CA TRP A 53 12.05 5.23 -18.57
C TRP A 53 12.71 5.97 -17.41
N LYS A 54 13.35 7.12 -17.66
CA LYS A 54 13.94 7.97 -16.62
C LYS A 54 12.90 8.44 -15.60
N SER A 55 11.73 8.88 -16.05
CA SER A 55 10.62 9.26 -15.16
C SER A 55 10.16 8.08 -14.31
N HIS A 56 10.07 6.89 -14.90
CA HIS A 56 9.71 5.67 -14.19
C HIS A 56 10.76 5.28 -13.14
N LEU A 57 12.05 5.29 -13.50
CA LEU A 57 13.15 5.05 -12.57
C LEU A 57 13.16 6.03 -11.40
N GLN A 58 12.85 7.30 -11.65
CA GLN A 58 12.75 8.30 -10.60
C GLN A 58 11.61 7.97 -9.61
N LYS A 59 10.46 7.50 -10.10
CA LYS A 59 9.34 7.05 -9.25
C LYS A 59 9.71 5.83 -8.40
N ILE A 60 10.43 4.85 -8.96
CA ILE A 60 10.91 3.69 -8.21
C ILE A 60 11.87 4.13 -7.10
N ARG A 61 12.88 4.94 -7.44
CA ARG A 61 13.85 5.45 -6.47
C ARG A 61 13.20 6.31 -5.39
N GLN A 62 12.16 7.09 -5.73
CA GLN A 62 11.38 7.83 -4.72
C GLN A 62 10.65 6.89 -3.75
N LYS A 63 10.07 5.78 -4.25
CA LYS A 63 9.44 4.76 -3.39
C LYS A 63 10.47 4.02 -2.52
N GLU A 64 11.62 3.67 -3.08
CA GLU A 64 12.72 3.06 -2.32
C GLU A 64 13.28 4.02 -1.27
N ASN A 65 13.51 5.29 -1.62
CA ASN A 65 13.93 6.31 -0.66
C ASN A 65 12.89 6.52 0.45
N PHE A 66 11.59 6.44 0.16
CA PHE A 66 10.53 6.48 1.18
C PHE A 66 10.60 5.27 2.13
N ASN A 67 10.99 4.10 1.61
CA ASN A 67 11.19 2.89 2.41
C ASN A 67 12.56 2.87 3.15
N THR A 68 13.54 3.65 2.69
CA THR A 68 14.89 3.75 3.26
C THR A 68 15.04 4.93 4.22
N SER A 69 14.21 5.97 4.13
CA SER A 69 14.21 7.13 5.02
C SER A 69 13.43 6.84 6.31
N GLY A 70 14.02 6.04 7.21
CA GLY A 70 13.80 6.13 8.66
C GLY A 70 12.49 5.61 9.26
N ASN A 71 11.57 5.01 8.49
CA ASN A 71 10.31 4.46 9.03
C ASN A 71 10.14 2.97 8.67
N ILE A 72 11.15 2.16 8.99
CA ILE A 72 10.97 0.71 8.95
C ILE A 72 10.00 0.38 10.09
N GLU A 73 8.76 0.04 9.74
CA GLU A 73 7.76 -0.33 10.73
C GLU A 73 8.23 -1.55 11.50
N ARG A 74 8.54 -1.35 12.78
CA ARG A 74 8.88 -2.42 13.71
C ARG A 74 7.73 -2.64 14.66
N TYR A 75 7.70 -3.82 15.24
CA TYR A 75 6.70 -4.27 16.21
C TYR A 75 7.41 -4.72 17.47
N THR A 76 6.80 -4.47 18.62
CA THR A 76 7.29 -4.91 19.94
C THR A 76 6.12 -5.51 20.71
N ILE A 77 6.41 -6.29 21.75
CA ILE A 77 5.38 -6.83 22.63
C ILE A 77 5.36 -6.02 23.90
N GLN A 78 4.27 -5.31 24.16
CA GLN A 78 4.06 -4.65 25.44
C GLN A 78 3.60 -5.70 26.47
N VAL A 79 4.33 -5.80 27.57
CA VAL A 79 4.09 -6.77 28.65
C VAL A 79 3.38 -6.13 29.84
N PHE A 80 3.65 -4.85 30.10
CA PHE A 80 3.08 -4.13 31.22
C PHE A 80 2.84 -2.66 30.90
N GLY A 81 1.85 -2.04 31.57
CA GLY A 81 1.60 -0.61 31.56
C GLY A 81 0.98 -0.17 32.89
N GLY A 82 1.61 0.76 33.60
CA GLY A 82 1.07 1.26 34.87
C GLY A 82 2.10 1.98 35.75
N ASN A 83 2.04 1.72 37.06
CA ASN A 83 2.87 2.40 38.06
C ASN A 83 4.37 2.07 37.89
N ARG A 84 5.22 3.08 38.14
CA ARG A 84 6.68 3.00 38.16
C ARG A 84 7.22 1.80 38.95
N LYS A 85 6.69 1.54 40.15
CA LYS A 85 7.22 0.48 41.03
C LYS A 85 7.07 -0.90 40.41
N GLU A 86 5.89 -1.21 39.88
CA GLU A 86 5.63 -2.50 39.22
C GLU A 86 6.36 -2.61 37.88
N ALA A 87 6.41 -1.53 37.08
CA ALA A 87 7.16 -1.52 35.83
C ALA A 87 8.65 -1.81 36.06
N MET A 88 9.26 -1.21 37.09
CA MET A 88 10.67 -1.45 37.43
C MET A 88 10.89 -2.88 37.94
N ARG A 89 9.95 -3.44 38.70
CA ARG A 89 10.01 -4.84 39.15
C ARG A 89 10.04 -5.80 37.97
N ILE A 90 9.11 -5.63 37.02
CA ILE A 90 9.01 -6.46 35.81
C ILE A 90 10.23 -6.26 34.91
N TYR A 91 10.69 -5.02 34.74
CA TYR A 91 11.89 -4.72 33.96
C TYR A 91 13.13 -5.42 34.53
N ASN A 92 13.30 -5.41 35.86
CA ASN A 92 14.42 -6.10 36.51
C ASN A 92 14.31 -7.62 36.40
N GLU A 93 13.10 -8.18 36.49
CA GLU A 93 12.84 -9.60 36.29
C GLU A 93 13.20 -10.07 34.86
N LEU A 94 12.95 -9.20 33.88
CA LEU A 94 13.18 -9.48 32.46
C LEU A 94 14.51 -8.92 31.94
N LYS A 95 15.37 -8.41 32.82
CA LYS A 95 16.66 -7.80 32.45
C LYS A 95 17.63 -8.80 31.78
N SER A 96 17.43 -10.09 31.98
CA SER A 96 18.20 -11.15 31.31
C SER A 96 17.79 -11.38 29.86
N PHE A 97 16.66 -10.82 29.41
CA PHE A 97 16.23 -10.92 28.02
C PHE A 97 16.87 -9.81 27.19
N GLU A 98 17.33 -10.19 26.00
CA GLU A 98 17.79 -9.25 24.99
C GLU A 98 16.57 -8.44 24.48
N ASP A 99 16.77 -7.16 24.19
CA ASP A 99 15.75 -6.23 23.67
C ASP A 99 14.56 -5.89 24.61
N ILE A 100 14.83 -5.62 25.89
CA ILE A 100 13.83 -5.02 26.79
C ILE A 100 13.89 -3.49 26.79
N THR A 101 12.73 -2.84 26.70
CA THR A 101 12.61 -1.38 26.73
C THR A 101 11.60 -0.92 27.77
N LEU A 102 12.00 0.07 28.59
CA LEU A 102 11.13 0.79 29.49
C LEU A 102 10.78 2.15 28.87
N HIS A 103 9.52 2.34 28.52
CA HIS A 103 9.00 3.60 27.96
C HIS A 103 8.16 4.34 28.99
N PHE A 104 8.30 5.66 29.06
CA PHE A 104 7.46 6.50 29.90
C PHE A 104 6.49 7.28 29.03
N ASP A 105 5.20 6.99 29.19
CA ASP A 105 4.10 7.70 28.55
C ASP A 105 3.22 8.27 29.65
N GLU A 106 3.28 9.59 29.86
CA GLU A 106 2.63 10.25 30.98
C GLU A 106 1.16 9.82 31.15
N PRO A 107 0.74 9.40 32.36
CA PRO A 107 1.51 9.29 33.62
C PRO A 107 2.14 7.89 33.89
N ASN A 108 2.08 6.97 32.94
CA ASN A 108 2.37 5.54 33.12
C ASN A 108 3.73 5.11 32.57
N PHE A 109 4.29 4.06 33.19
CA PHE A 109 5.46 3.34 32.69
C PHE A 109 5.01 2.09 31.94
N LYS A 110 5.56 1.88 30.75
CA LYS A 110 5.31 0.73 29.89
C LYS A 110 6.57 -0.09 29.74
N VAL A 111 6.45 -1.40 29.82
CA VAL A 111 7.55 -2.35 29.59
C VAL A 111 7.24 -3.14 28.34
N SER A 112 8.16 -3.09 27.38
CA SER A 112 8.05 -3.83 26.11
C SER A 112 9.26 -4.71 25.88
N VAL A 113 9.07 -5.81 25.17
CA VAL A 113 10.10 -6.83 24.90
C VAL A 113 10.14 -7.17 23.41
N GLY A 114 11.36 -7.34 22.91
CA GLY A 114 11.64 -7.75 21.54
C GLY A 114 11.35 -6.66 20.52
N ILE A 115 12.10 -6.71 19.41
CA ILE A 115 11.90 -5.88 18.23
C ILE A 115 11.73 -6.81 17.03
N PHE A 116 10.60 -6.69 16.34
CA PHE A 116 10.21 -7.56 15.23
C PHE A 116 9.99 -6.74 13.97
N SER A 117 10.55 -7.16 12.84
CA SER A 117 10.33 -6.50 11.55
C SER A 117 8.94 -6.77 10.95
N ILE A 118 8.27 -7.84 11.39
CA ILE A 118 6.99 -8.30 10.84
C ILE A 118 6.01 -8.56 11.98
N LYS A 119 4.77 -8.04 11.87
CA LYS A 119 3.71 -8.23 12.87
C LYS A 119 3.44 -9.69 13.18
N LEU A 120 3.38 -10.55 12.17
CA LEU A 120 3.14 -12.00 12.34
C LEU A 120 4.21 -12.66 13.23
N SER A 121 5.47 -12.24 13.12
CA SER A 121 6.55 -12.74 13.97
C SER A 121 6.34 -12.34 15.44
N ALA A 122 5.88 -11.11 15.67
CA ALA A 122 5.55 -10.63 17.02
C ALA A 122 4.36 -11.39 17.62
N GLU A 123 3.30 -11.63 16.84
CA GLU A 123 2.13 -12.41 17.28
C GLU A 123 2.48 -13.87 17.58
N TYR A 124 3.41 -14.46 16.82
CA TYR A 124 3.92 -15.80 17.10
C TYR A 124 4.66 -15.85 18.44
N ALA A 125 5.57 -14.90 18.69
CA ALA A 125 6.29 -14.79 19.96
C ALA A 125 5.35 -14.47 21.13
N LEU A 126 4.30 -13.69 20.91
CA LEU A 126 3.30 -13.31 21.92
C LEU A 126 2.64 -14.53 22.58
N ARG A 127 2.52 -15.67 21.88
CA ARG A 127 1.93 -16.90 22.43
C ARG A 127 2.68 -17.41 23.66
N GLU A 128 4.00 -17.29 23.69
CA GLU A 128 4.81 -17.68 24.83
C GLU A 128 4.72 -16.64 25.95
N TRP A 129 4.76 -15.35 25.61
CA TRP A 129 4.63 -14.27 26.58
C TRP A 129 3.29 -14.26 27.30
N ARG A 130 2.19 -14.59 26.61
CA ARG A 130 0.85 -14.70 27.20
C ARG A 130 0.73 -15.76 28.29
N LYS A 131 1.60 -16.78 28.32
CA LYS A 131 1.62 -17.79 29.39
C LYS A 131 2.00 -17.17 30.74
N LYS A 132 2.89 -16.17 30.71
CA LYS A 132 3.39 -15.48 31.92
C LYS A 132 2.69 -14.14 32.16
N TYR A 133 2.31 -13.45 31.10
CA TYR A 133 1.68 -12.13 31.11
C TYR A 133 0.45 -12.14 30.19
N PRO A 134 -0.74 -12.52 30.69
CA PRO A 134 -1.92 -12.68 29.86
C PRO A 134 -2.39 -11.37 29.19
N GLU A 135 -2.13 -10.24 29.85
CA GLU A 135 -2.46 -8.89 29.38
C GLU A 135 -1.47 -8.34 28.32
N SER A 136 -0.55 -9.16 27.81
CA SER A 136 0.43 -8.74 26.80
C SER A 136 -0.16 -8.65 25.40
N PHE A 137 0.35 -7.70 24.60
CA PHE A 137 -0.10 -7.44 23.23
C PHE A 137 0.99 -6.87 22.33
N VAL A 138 0.85 -7.05 21.01
CA VAL A 138 1.77 -6.49 20.01
C VAL A 138 1.44 -5.01 19.74
N VAL A 139 2.46 -4.16 19.71
CA VAL A 139 2.37 -2.73 19.43
C VAL A 139 3.38 -2.35 18.34
N LYS A 140 3.07 -1.33 17.53
CA LYS A 140 4.08 -0.73 16.65
C LYS A 140 5.16 -0.09 17.52
N SER A 141 6.41 -0.48 17.29
CA SER A 141 7.55 0.10 17.98
C SER A 141 7.63 1.59 17.67
N PRO A 142 7.79 2.45 18.69
CA PRO A 142 8.10 3.87 18.46
C PRO A 142 9.55 4.08 17.98
N PHE A 143 10.39 3.03 18.06
CA PHE A 143 11.80 3.00 17.67
C PHE A 143 12.06 2.23 16.37
#